data_AF-Q2Q1N3-F1
#
_entry.id   AF-Q2Q1N3-F1
#
_cell.length_a   1.000
_cell.length_b   1.000
_cell.length_c   1.000
_cell.angle_alpha   90.00
_cell.angle_beta   90.00
_cell.angle_gamma   90.00
#
_symmetry.space_group_name_H-M   'P 1'
#
loop_
_entity.id
_entity.type
_entity.pdbx_description
1 polymer ?
#
loop_
_entity_poly.entity_id
_entity_poly.type
_entity_poly.pdbx_seq_one_letter_code
_entity_poly.pdbx_strand_id
1 'polypeptide(L)'
;GPTCCSRKMEEKYQLTARLNMEQLLQSASMELKFLIIQNAAVFQEAFEIVVRHAKNYTNAMFKNNYPSLTPQAFDFVGEFFTDVSLYILGSDINVDDMVNELFDSLFPVIYTQLMNPGLPESTLDINECLRGARRDLKVFGNFPKLIMTQVSKSLQVTRIFLQALNLGIEVINTTDHLKFSKDCGRMLTRMWYCSYCQGLMMVKPCGGYCNVVMQGCMA
;
A
#
# COMPACT_ATOMS: atom_id res chain seq x y z
N GLY A 1 -40.46 30.23 -23.19
CA GLY A 1 -41.82 29.74 -23.47
C GLY A 1 -42.63 29.74 -22.18
N PRO A 2 -43.93 29.42 -22.23
CA PRO A 2 -44.72 29.17 -21.03
C PRO A 2 -44.05 28.07 -20.18
N THR A 3 -44.01 28.27 -18.86
CA THR A 3 -43.33 27.38 -17.91
C THR A 3 -44.12 27.32 -16.61
N CYS A 4 -44.19 26.13 -16.01
CA CYS A 4 -44.74 25.89 -14.67
C CYS A 4 -43.71 26.13 -13.55
N CYS A 5 -42.44 26.37 -13.90
CA CYS A 5 -41.37 26.58 -12.94
C CYS A 5 -41.09 28.07 -12.71
N SER A 6 -40.95 28.46 -11.44
CA SER A 6 -40.39 29.75 -11.03
C SER A 6 -38.87 29.64 -10.95
N ARG A 7 -38.18 30.78 -10.89
CA ARG A 7 -36.72 30.83 -10.72
C ARG A 7 -36.24 30.07 -9.48
N LYS A 8 -36.97 30.19 -8.35
CA LYS A 8 -36.65 29.47 -7.11
C LYS A 8 -36.79 27.96 -7.27
N MET A 9 -37.76 27.49 -8.07
CA MET A 9 -37.90 26.07 -8.40
C MET A 9 -36.72 25.57 -9.24
N GLU A 10 -36.33 26.34 -10.26
CA GLU A 10 -35.18 26.00 -11.13
C GLU A 10 -33.87 25.91 -10.34
N GLU A 11 -33.60 26.88 -9.45
CA GLU A 11 -32.42 26.88 -8.57
C GLU A 11 -32.41 25.63 -7.66
N LYS A 12 -33.57 25.23 -7.13
CA LYS A 12 -33.69 23.99 -6.34
C LYS A 12 -33.44 22.74 -7.19
N TYR A 13 -34.01 22.66 -8.39
CA TYR A 13 -33.76 21.54 -9.31
C TYR A 13 -32.30 21.43 -9.73
N GLN A 14 -31.60 22.56 -9.91
CA GLN A 14 -30.18 22.55 -10.20
C GLN A 14 -29.34 22.00 -9.04
N LEU A 15 -29.67 22.36 -7.80
CA LEU A 15 -29.03 21.76 -6.63
C LEU A 15 -29.32 20.26 -6.55
N THR A 16 -30.58 19.85 -6.69
CA THR A 16 -30.97 18.44 -6.65
C THR A 16 -30.31 17.62 -7.77
N ALA A 17 -30.20 18.17 -8.97
CA ALA A 17 -29.50 17.52 -10.08
C ALA A 17 -28.04 17.24 -9.70
N ARG A 18 -27.30 18.23 -9.19
CA ARG A 18 -25.91 18.00 -8.78
C ARG A 18 -25.80 16.92 -7.69
N LEU A 19 -26.63 17.00 -6.66
CA LEU A 19 -26.62 16.02 -5.56
C LEU A 19 -26.95 14.60 -6.05
N ASN A 20 -27.91 14.45 -6.96
CA ASN A 20 -28.24 13.14 -7.53
C ASN A 20 -27.07 12.57 -8.34
N MET A 21 -26.35 13.41 -9.09
CA MET A 21 -25.17 12.98 -9.83
C MET A 21 -24.03 12.55 -8.90
N GLU A 22 -23.78 13.31 -7.83
CA GLU A 22 -22.81 12.96 -6.80
C GLU A 22 -23.13 11.60 -6.15
N GLN A 23 -24.40 11.38 -5.78
CA GLN A 23 -24.85 10.11 -5.22
C GLN A 23 -24.72 8.93 -6.20
N LEU A 24 -25.04 9.14 -7.48
CA LEU A 24 -24.89 8.12 -8.51
C LEU A 24 -23.42 7.74 -8.70
N LEU A 25 -22.51 8.73 -8.72
CA LEU A 25 -21.09 8.48 -8.85
C LEU A 25 -20.55 7.69 -7.66
N GLN A 26 -20.90 8.10 -6.44
CA GLN A 26 -20.52 7.40 -5.20
C GLN A 26 -21.07 5.96 -5.16
N SER A 27 -22.31 5.76 -5.60
CA SER A 27 -22.89 4.41 -5.66
C SER A 27 -22.20 3.54 -6.71
N ALA A 28 -21.80 4.11 -7.84
CA ALA A 28 -21.13 3.38 -8.92
C ALA A 28 -19.66 3.04 -8.59
N SER A 29 -18.98 3.89 -7.81
CA SER A 29 -17.60 3.69 -7.39
C SER A 29 -17.45 2.79 -6.16
N MET A 30 -18.52 2.61 -5.37
CA MET A 30 -18.49 1.90 -4.09
C MET A 30 -17.99 0.46 -4.20
N GLU A 31 -18.46 -0.29 -5.20
CA GLU A 31 -18.06 -1.69 -5.42
C GLU A 31 -16.57 -1.79 -5.74
N LEU A 32 -16.08 -0.92 -6.62
CA LEU A 32 -14.66 -0.85 -6.98
C LEU A 32 -13.79 -0.48 -5.77
N LYS A 33 -14.22 0.51 -4.99
CA LYS A 33 -13.53 0.92 -3.76
C LYS A 33 -13.43 -0.23 -2.77
N PHE A 34 -14.53 -0.93 -2.54
CA PHE A 34 -14.58 -2.07 -1.62
C PHE A 34 -13.66 -3.20 -2.09
N LEU A 35 -13.68 -3.52 -3.39
CA LEU A 35 -12.81 -4.53 -3.97
C LEU A 35 -11.33 -4.20 -3.75
N ILE A 36 -10.91 -2.96 -4.00
CA ILE A 36 -9.50 -2.55 -3.84
C ILE A 36 -9.09 -2.58 -2.36
N ILE A 37 -9.95 -2.07 -1.45
CA ILE A 37 -9.70 -2.12 0.01
C ILE A 37 -9.51 -3.55 0.49
N GLN A 38 -10.41 -4.47 0.09
CA GLN A 38 -10.31 -5.87 0.48
C GLN A 38 -9.03 -6.52 -0.06
N ASN A 39 -8.69 -6.29 -1.33
CA ASN A 39 -7.46 -6.85 -1.91
C ASN A 39 -6.21 -6.28 -1.24
N ALA A 40 -6.19 -5.00 -0.87
CA ALA A 40 -5.09 -4.40 -0.12
C ALA A 40 -4.92 -5.07 1.25
N ALA A 41 -6.01 -5.26 1.99
CA ALA A 41 -5.99 -5.92 3.29
C ALA A 41 -5.52 -7.38 3.20
N VAL A 42 -6.07 -8.15 2.25
CA VAL A 42 -5.69 -9.56 2.04
C VAL A 42 -4.22 -9.67 1.64
N PHE A 43 -3.74 -8.79 0.77
CA PHE A 43 -2.34 -8.81 0.36
C PHE A 43 -1.40 -8.45 1.51
N GLN A 44 -1.74 -7.45 2.32
CA GLN A 44 -0.98 -7.09 3.50
C GLN A 44 -0.92 -8.25 4.52
N GLU A 45 -2.06 -8.88 4.82
CA GLU A 45 -2.12 -10.04 5.72
C GLU A 45 -1.29 -11.21 5.19
N ALA A 46 -1.42 -11.53 3.89
CA ALA A 46 -0.63 -12.58 3.26
C ALA A 46 0.87 -12.31 3.37
N PHE A 47 1.29 -11.06 3.18
CA PHE A 47 2.70 -10.69 3.31
C PHE A 47 3.21 -10.81 4.75
N GLU A 48 2.44 -10.34 5.74
CA GLU A 48 2.78 -10.49 7.16
C GLU A 48 2.90 -11.96 7.57
N ILE A 49 2.03 -12.83 7.04
CA ILE A 49 2.12 -14.28 7.22
C ILE A 49 3.43 -14.81 6.64
N VAL A 50 3.81 -14.42 5.42
CA VAL A 50 5.07 -14.86 4.78
C VAL A 50 6.29 -14.41 5.60
N VAL A 51 6.32 -13.16 6.05
CA VAL A 51 7.39 -12.62 6.91
C VAL A 51 7.49 -13.41 8.21
N ARG A 52 6.37 -13.65 8.89
CA ARG A 52 6.32 -14.44 10.13
C ARG A 52 6.82 -15.88 9.90
N HIS A 53 6.41 -16.51 8.79
CA HIS A 53 6.88 -17.85 8.45
C HIS A 53 8.39 -17.87 8.16
N ALA A 54 8.90 -16.90 7.42
CA ALA A 54 10.34 -16.79 7.15
C ALA A 54 11.16 -16.57 8.43
N LYS A 55 10.69 -15.70 9.34
CA LYS A 55 11.29 -15.51 10.68
C LYS A 55 11.32 -16.80 11.47
N ASN A 56 10.17 -17.47 11.60
CA ASN A 56 10.06 -18.71 12.37
C ASN A 56 10.92 -19.83 11.79
N TYR A 57 10.96 -19.95 10.46
CA TYR A 57 11.80 -20.94 9.78
C TYR A 57 13.29 -20.68 10.03
N THR A 58 13.72 -19.42 9.92
CA THR A 58 15.12 -19.02 10.17
C THR A 58 15.52 -19.27 11.63
N ASN A 59 14.66 -18.92 12.58
CA ASN A 59 14.87 -19.21 14.00
C ASN A 59 14.93 -20.72 14.27
N ALA A 60 14.04 -21.52 13.67
CA ALA A 60 14.08 -22.97 13.80
C ALA A 60 15.39 -23.56 13.23
N MET A 61 15.89 -23.01 12.12
CA MET A 61 17.18 -23.40 11.54
C MET A 61 18.33 -23.14 12.52
N PHE A 62 18.41 -21.95 13.11
CA PHE A 62 19.44 -21.64 14.12
C PHE A 62 19.32 -22.55 15.34
N LYS A 63 18.12 -22.72 15.88
CA LYS A 63 17.88 -23.58 17.05
C LYS A 63 18.31 -25.02 16.80
N ASN A 64 18.04 -25.57 15.62
CA ASN A 64 18.30 -26.98 15.32
C ASN A 64 19.76 -27.24 14.93
N ASN A 65 20.41 -26.32 14.23
CA ASN A 65 21.76 -26.54 13.69
C ASN A 65 22.87 -25.86 14.50
N TYR A 66 22.55 -24.76 15.19
CA TYR A 66 23.50 -23.95 15.94
C TYR A 66 22.95 -23.54 17.32
N PRO A 67 22.67 -24.49 18.23
CA PRO A 67 22.00 -24.20 19.50
C PRO A 67 22.69 -23.13 20.35
N SER A 68 24.03 -23.07 20.34
CA SER A 68 24.80 -22.08 21.08
C SER A 68 24.53 -20.64 20.62
N LEU A 69 24.30 -20.42 19.32
CA LEU A 69 24.04 -19.10 18.73
C LEU A 69 22.60 -18.61 18.97
N THR A 70 21.69 -19.48 19.41
CA THR A 70 20.24 -19.22 19.45
C THR A 70 19.86 -17.91 20.15
N PRO A 71 20.40 -17.58 21.34
CA PRO A 71 20.00 -16.38 22.07
C PRO A 71 20.21 -15.11 21.24
N GLN A 72 21.42 -14.93 20.69
CA GLN A 72 21.75 -13.73 19.90
C GLN A 72 21.13 -13.78 18.49
N ALA A 73 21.12 -14.96 17.86
CA ALA A 73 20.58 -15.11 16.51
C ALA A 73 19.08 -14.78 16.44
N PHE A 74 18.31 -15.09 17.50
CA PHE A 74 16.87 -14.78 17.53
C PHE A 74 16.61 -13.29 17.55
N ASP A 75 17.45 -12.52 18.24
CA ASP A 75 17.35 -11.06 18.29
C ASP A 75 17.68 -10.46 16.92
N PHE A 76 18.81 -10.84 16.31
CA PHE A 76 19.21 -10.32 14.99
C PHE A 76 18.22 -10.69 13.87
N VAL A 77 17.74 -11.93 13.86
CA VAL A 77 16.69 -12.36 12.92
C VAL A 77 15.38 -11.62 13.20
N GLY A 78 15.08 -11.36 14.48
CA GLY A 78 13.92 -10.59 14.91
C GLY A 78 13.94 -9.15 14.40
N GLU A 79 15.07 -8.47 14.53
CA GLU A 79 15.31 -7.11 14.02
C GLU A 79 15.20 -7.09 12.49
N PHE A 80 15.88 -7.99 11.79
CA PHE A 80 15.83 -8.08 10.33
C PHE A 80 14.39 -8.18 9.80
N PHE A 81 13.58 -9.09 10.34
CA PHE A 81 12.19 -9.24 9.89
C PHE A 81 11.25 -8.11 10.37
N THR A 82 11.61 -7.40 11.44
CA THR A 82 10.94 -6.15 11.83
C THR A 82 11.18 -5.08 10.78
N ASP A 83 12.44 -4.89 10.36
CA ASP A 83 12.81 -3.93 9.32
C ASP A 83 12.17 -4.24 7.97
N VAL A 84 12.08 -5.53 7.60
CA VAL A 84 11.32 -5.98 6.41
C VAL A 84 9.86 -5.54 6.49
N SER A 85 9.22 -5.67 7.65
CA SER A 85 7.83 -5.27 7.86
C SER A 85 7.69 -3.74 7.77
N LEU A 86 8.58 -3.00 8.44
CA LEU A 86 8.59 -1.54 8.43
C LEU A 86 8.85 -0.96 7.04
N TYR A 87 9.72 -1.59 6.24
CA TYR A 87 9.98 -1.20 4.85
C TYR A 87 8.70 -1.28 4.00
N ILE A 88 7.92 -2.35 4.15
CA ILE A 88 6.65 -2.53 3.41
C ILE A 88 5.58 -1.53 3.88
N LEU A 89 5.56 -1.20 5.17
CA LEU A 89 4.69 -0.16 5.73
C LEU A 89 5.10 1.26 5.34
N GLY A 90 6.19 1.43 4.59
CA GLY A 90 6.58 2.71 4.00
C GLY A 90 7.78 3.40 4.67
N SER A 91 8.48 2.73 5.59
CA SER A 91 9.70 3.28 6.19
C SER A 91 10.82 3.42 5.14
N ASP A 92 11.68 4.43 5.31
CA ASP A 92 12.83 4.71 4.42
C ASP A 92 14.07 3.87 4.77
N ILE A 93 13.86 2.65 5.26
CA ILE A 93 14.94 1.71 5.57
C ILE A 93 15.56 1.23 4.27
N ASN A 94 16.89 1.23 4.19
CA ASN A 94 17.60 0.66 3.05
C ASN A 94 17.70 -0.87 3.22
N VAL A 95 17.27 -1.61 2.20
CA VAL A 95 17.32 -3.08 2.21
C VAL A 95 18.76 -3.60 2.28
N ASP A 96 19.71 -2.87 1.70
CA ASP A 96 21.12 -3.23 1.77
C ASP A 96 21.64 -3.10 3.21
N ASP A 97 21.18 -2.08 3.94
CA ASP A 97 21.61 -1.82 5.32
C ASP A 97 21.01 -2.87 6.28
N MET A 98 19.72 -3.23 6.18
CA MET A 98 19.13 -4.29 7.02
C MET A 98 19.83 -5.64 6.83
N VAL A 99 20.22 -5.97 5.59
CA VAL A 99 20.91 -7.24 5.30
C VAL A 99 22.34 -7.17 5.84
N ASN A 100 23.03 -6.06 5.63
CA ASN A 100 24.37 -5.89 6.19
C ASN A 100 24.37 -5.97 7.71
N GLU A 101 23.43 -5.30 8.39
CA GLU A 101 23.31 -5.30 9.84
C GLU A 101 23.12 -6.73 10.39
N LEU A 102 22.27 -7.54 9.76
CA LEU A 102 22.10 -8.95 10.12
C LEU A 102 23.44 -9.73 10.07
N PHE A 103 24.19 -9.58 8.98
CA PHE A 103 25.45 -10.31 8.80
C PHE A 103 26.60 -9.73 9.64
N ASP A 104 26.63 -8.42 9.82
CA ASP A 104 27.60 -7.71 10.66
C ASP A 104 27.38 -8.12 12.14
N SER A 105 26.13 -8.27 12.59
CA SER A 105 25.80 -8.73 13.95
C SER A 105 25.99 -10.23 14.17
N LEU A 106 25.78 -11.08 13.15
CA LEU A 106 26.01 -12.53 13.26
C LEU A 106 27.49 -12.90 13.34
N PHE A 107 28.38 -12.20 12.63
CA PHE A 107 29.77 -12.65 12.51
C PHE A 107 30.54 -12.69 13.84
N PRO A 108 30.51 -11.66 14.71
CA PRO A 108 31.20 -11.71 15.99
C PRO A 108 30.79 -12.91 16.83
N VAL A 109 29.48 -13.21 16.90
CA VAL A 109 28.95 -14.33 17.70
C VAL A 109 29.37 -15.67 17.11
N ILE A 110 29.32 -15.83 15.78
CA ILE A 110 29.80 -17.04 15.10
C ILE A 110 31.29 -17.25 15.36
N TYR A 111 32.09 -16.18 15.25
CA TYR A 111 33.53 -16.26 15.45
C TYR A 111 33.87 -16.65 16.90
N THR A 112 33.31 -15.97 17.88
CA THR A 112 33.61 -16.23 19.29
C THR A 112 33.06 -17.57 19.76
N GLN A 113 31.86 -17.98 19.36
CA GLN A 113 31.25 -19.20 19.91
C GLN A 113 31.58 -20.48 19.12
N LEU A 114 31.84 -20.40 17.82
CA LEU A 114 32.10 -21.59 16.98
C LEU A 114 33.55 -21.71 16.51
N MET A 115 34.21 -20.59 16.22
CA MET A 115 35.58 -20.63 15.67
C MET A 115 36.65 -20.48 16.75
N ASN A 116 36.37 -19.69 17.78
CA ASN A 116 37.34 -19.41 18.83
C ASN A 116 36.69 -19.30 20.23
N PRO A 117 36.15 -20.42 20.76
CA PRO A 117 35.38 -20.47 22.03
C PRO A 117 36.18 -20.10 23.29
N GLY A 118 37.50 -19.89 23.16
CA GLY A 118 38.36 -19.43 24.26
C GLY A 118 38.50 -17.91 24.34
N LEU A 119 37.98 -17.15 23.36
CA LEU A 119 37.99 -15.69 23.43
C LEU A 119 36.90 -15.19 24.40
N PRO A 120 37.20 -14.17 25.24
CA PRO A 120 36.17 -13.50 26.02
C PRO A 120 35.08 -12.94 25.12
N GLU A 121 33.82 -13.24 25.43
CA GLU A 121 32.64 -12.93 24.61
C GLU A 121 32.35 -11.42 24.44
N SER A 122 33.16 -10.53 25.05
CA SER A 122 32.71 -9.18 25.41
C SER A 122 33.76 -8.07 25.41
N THR A 123 34.80 -8.13 24.57
CA THR A 123 35.57 -6.90 24.28
C THR A 123 34.89 -6.19 23.11
N LEU A 124 34.21 -5.06 23.40
CA LEU A 124 33.54 -4.22 22.40
C LEU A 124 34.46 -3.95 21.19
N ASP A 125 35.75 -3.69 21.48
CA ASP A 125 36.80 -3.46 20.48
C ASP A 125 36.99 -4.65 19.52
N ILE A 126 36.88 -5.89 19.99
CA ILE A 126 37.00 -7.09 19.14
C ILE A 126 35.76 -7.26 18.26
N ASN A 127 34.56 -7.03 18.81
CA ASN A 127 33.32 -7.18 18.05
C ASN A 127 33.20 -6.14 16.93
N GLU A 128 33.61 -4.89 17.18
CA GLU A 128 33.67 -3.85 16.14
C GLU A 128 34.72 -4.16 15.08
N CYS A 129 35.90 -4.65 15.49
CA CYS A 129 36.94 -5.09 14.55
C CYS A 129 36.42 -6.24 13.66
N LEU A 130 35.75 -7.24 14.24
CA LEU A 130 35.16 -8.35 13.50
C LEU A 130 34.08 -7.86 12.53
N ARG A 131 33.18 -6.96 12.95
CA ARG A 131 32.17 -6.33 12.07
C ARG A 131 32.83 -5.67 10.86
N GLY A 132 33.86 -4.85 11.08
CA GLY A 132 34.62 -4.21 10.00
C GLY A 132 35.30 -5.22 9.07
N ALA A 133 35.96 -6.23 9.64
CA ALA A 133 36.70 -7.25 8.88
C ALA A 133 35.79 -8.18 8.07
N ARG A 134 34.52 -8.35 8.45
CA ARG A 134 33.59 -9.28 7.80
C ARG A 134 33.51 -9.08 6.27
N ARG A 135 33.48 -7.82 5.82
CA ARG A 135 33.31 -7.47 4.39
C ARG A 135 34.58 -7.79 3.61
N ASP A 136 35.72 -7.37 4.14
CA ASP A 136 37.03 -7.52 3.51
C ASP A 136 37.43 -8.99 3.40
N LEU A 137 37.14 -9.77 4.45
CA LEU A 137 37.42 -11.21 4.50
C LEU A 137 36.37 -12.05 3.76
N LYS A 138 35.26 -11.45 3.31
CA LYS A 138 34.12 -12.15 2.67
C LYS A 138 33.70 -13.40 3.44
N VAL A 139 33.52 -13.28 4.75
CA VAL A 139 33.28 -14.42 5.67
C VAL A 139 32.11 -15.28 5.22
N PHE A 140 31.01 -14.65 4.79
CA PHE A 140 29.81 -15.35 4.29
C PHE A 140 29.81 -15.53 2.76
N GLY A 141 30.96 -15.39 2.11
CA GLY A 141 31.09 -15.45 0.65
C GLY A 141 30.12 -14.49 -0.05
N ASN A 142 29.36 -15.03 -1.00
CA ASN A 142 28.41 -14.24 -1.80
C ASN A 142 26.99 -14.17 -1.20
N PHE A 143 26.73 -14.83 -0.07
CA PHE A 143 25.37 -14.92 0.49
C PHE A 143 24.77 -13.57 0.89
N PRO A 144 25.50 -12.63 1.54
CA PRO A 144 24.94 -11.32 1.86
C PRO A 144 24.45 -10.57 0.62
N LYS A 145 25.26 -10.56 -0.45
CA LYS A 145 24.90 -9.91 -1.72
C LYS A 145 23.72 -10.60 -2.43
N LEU A 146 23.67 -11.94 -2.36
CA LEU A 146 22.57 -12.72 -2.90
C LEU A 146 21.25 -12.40 -2.19
N ILE A 147 21.26 -12.41 -0.85
CA ILE A 147 20.07 -12.09 -0.04
C ILE A 147 19.64 -10.66 -0.29
N MET A 148 20.56 -9.69 -0.25
CA MET A 148 20.32 -8.30 -0.59
C MET A 148 19.59 -8.15 -1.94
N THR A 149 20.11 -8.78 -3.00
CA THR A 149 19.49 -8.70 -4.33
C THR A 149 18.07 -9.27 -4.35
N GLN A 150 17.86 -10.43 -3.72
CA GLN A 150 16.57 -11.12 -3.74
C GLN A 150 15.52 -10.40 -2.88
N VAL A 151 15.92 -9.97 -1.68
CA VAL A 151 15.07 -9.24 -0.74
C VAL A 151 14.72 -7.87 -1.32
N SER A 152 15.69 -7.11 -1.83
CA SER A 152 15.44 -5.80 -2.46
C SER A 152 14.42 -5.90 -3.58
N LYS A 153 14.59 -6.88 -4.48
CA LYS A 153 13.65 -7.09 -5.59
C LYS A 153 12.24 -7.46 -5.10
N SER A 154 12.15 -8.41 -4.17
CA SER A 154 10.86 -8.90 -3.64
C SER A 154 10.11 -7.80 -2.88
N LEU A 155 10.79 -7.10 -1.99
CA LEU A 155 10.20 -6.04 -1.17
C LEU A 155 9.80 -4.83 -2.02
N GLN A 156 10.61 -4.44 -3.00
CA GLN A 156 10.29 -3.32 -3.89
C GLN A 156 8.98 -3.58 -4.65
N VAL A 157 8.81 -4.77 -5.23
CA VAL A 157 7.59 -5.13 -5.96
C VAL A 157 6.37 -5.12 -5.02
N THR A 158 6.53 -5.69 -3.83
CA THR A 158 5.49 -5.75 -2.80
C THR A 158 5.05 -4.34 -2.37
N ARG A 159 6.01 -3.45 -2.09
CA ARG A 159 5.77 -2.05 -1.71
C ARG A 159 5.05 -1.29 -2.81
N ILE A 160 5.52 -1.39 -4.06
CA ILE A 160 4.88 -0.73 -5.22
C ILE A 160 3.44 -1.22 -5.39
N PHE A 161 3.19 -2.52 -5.25
CA PHE A 161 1.85 -3.08 -5.40
C PHE A 161 0.88 -2.53 -4.34
N LEU A 162 1.28 -2.50 -3.06
CA LEU A 162 0.49 -1.92 -1.98
C LEU A 162 0.27 -0.41 -2.18
N GLN A 163 1.31 0.32 -2.59
CA GLN A 163 1.21 1.74 -2.92
C GLN A 163 0.21 1.99 -4.05
N ALA A 164 0.21 1.15 -5.09
CA ALA A 164 -0.73 1.25 -6.20
C ALA A 164 -2.19 1.02 -5.75
N LEU A 165 -2.43 0.04 -4.87
CA LEU A 165 -3.76 -0.20 -4.30
C LEU A 165 -4.22 0.98 -3.44
N ASN A 166 -3.36 1.49 -2.57
CA ASN A 166 -3.66 2.65 -1.73
C ASN A 166 -3.92 3.91 -2.56
N LEU A 167 -3.13 4.14 -3.60
CA LEU A 167 -3.36 5.23 -4.56
C LEU A 167 -4.69 5.05 -5.30
N GLY A 168 -5.05 3.82 -5.69
CA GLY A 168 -6.35 3.53 -6.28
C GLY A 168 -7.52 3.91 -5.37
N ILE A 169 -7.41 3.61 -4.07
CA ILE A 169 -8.40 4.02 -3.06
C ILE A 169 -8.45 5.55 -2.93
N GLU A 170 -7.31 6.21 -2.90
CA GLU A 170 -7.22 7.67 -2.81
C GLU A 170 -7.85 8.37 -4.03
N VAL A 171 -7.58 7.88 -5.25
CA VAL A 171 -8.17 8.40 -6.48
C VAL A 171 -9.68 8.24 -6.48
N ILE A 172 -10.20 7.09 -6.03
CA ILE A 172 -11.66 6.89 -5.92
C ILE A 172 -12.25 7.83 -4.86
N ASN A 173 -11.64 7.92 -3.68
CA ASN A 173 -12.10 8.85 -2.63
C ASN A 173 -12.11 10.31 -3.12
N THR A 174 -11.09 10.71 -3.87
CA THR A 174 -11.02 12.04 -4.46
C THR A 174 -12.14 12.25 -5.48
N THR A 175 -12.42 11.22 -6.28
CA THR A 175 -13.50 11.23 -7.27
C THR A 175 -14.88 11.31 -6.63
N ASP A 176 -15.10 10.63 -5.51
CA ASP A 176 -16.36 10.67 -4.73
C ASP A 176 -16.66 12.05 -4.15
N HIS A 177 -15.65 12.91 -4.02
CA HIS A 177 -15.74 14.27 -3.50
C HIS A 177 -15.62 15.36 -4.58
N LEU A 178 -15.58 14.99 -5.86
CA LEU A 178 -15.57 15.95 -6.96
C LEU A 178 -16.87 16.76 -6.99
N LYS A 179 -16.71 18.08 -7.08
CA LYS A 179 -17.84 19.00 -7.25
C LYS A 179 -18.07 19.24 -8.73
N PHE A 180 -19.27 18.91 -9.21
CA PHE A 180 -19.64 19.17 -10.59
C PHE A 180 -19.70 20.67 -10.91
N SER A 181 -19.27 21.02 -12.12
CA SER A 181 -19.26 22.40 -12.60
C SER A 181 -20.68 23.00 -12.66
N LYS A 182 -20.74 24.33 -12.72
CA LYS A 182 -22.03 25.01 -12.89
C LYS A 182 -22.73 24.60 -14.19
N ASP A 183 -21.94 24.37 -15.22
CA ASP A 183 -22.37 24.04 -16.58
C ASP A 183 -22.94 22.63 -16.64
N CYS A 184 -22.22 21.65 -16.06
CA CYS A 184 -22.75 20.31 -15.86
C CYS A 184 -24.07 20.34 -15.08
N GLY A 185 -24.14 21.10 -13.98
CA GLY A 185 -25.39 21.28 -13.25
C GLY A 185 -26.54 21.79 -14.13
N ARG A 186 -26.29 22.72 -15.05
CA ARG A 186 -27.33 23.18 -16.00
C ARG A 186 -27.73 22.10 -17.00
N MET A 187 -26.77 21.33 -17.52
CA MET A 187 -27.05 20.22 -18.45
C MET A 187 -27.88 19.12 -17.78
N LEU A 188 -27.51 18.74 -16.55
CA LEU A 188 -28.26 17.77 -15.74
C LEU A 188 -29.69 18.27 -15.43
N THR A 189 -29.86 19.56 -15.06
CA THR A 189 -31.21 20.13 -14.86
C THR A 189 -32.05 20.05 -16.12
N ARG A 190 -31.47 20.39 -17.29
CA ARG A 190 -32.16 20.29 -18.57
C ARG A 190 -32.60 18.87 -18.88
N MET A 191 -31.76 17.90 -18.55
CA MET A 191 -32.03 16.49 -18.78
C MET A 191 -33.11 15.91 -17.85
N TRP A 192 -33.07 16.24 -16.56
CA TRP A 192 -33.93 15.60 -15.56
C TRP A 192 -35.21 16.37 -15.21
N TYR A 193 -35.20 17.71 -15.28
CA TYR A 193 -36.26 18.52 -14.67
C TYR A 193 -36.95 19.49 -15.63
N CYS A 194 -36.36 19.83 -16.79
CA CYS A 194 -37.02 20.76 -17.71
C CYS A 194 -38.34 20.23 -18.28
N SER A 195 -38.52 18.91 -18.43
CA SER A 195 -39.81 18.33 -18.83
C SER A 195 -40.91 18.65 -17.82
N TYR A 196 -40.59 18.69 -16.51
CA TYR A 196 -41.55 19.00 -15.46
C TYR A 196 -42.00 20.46 -15.55
N CYS A 197 -41.07 21.36 -15.83
CA CYS A 197 -41.36 22.78 -16.07
C CYS A 197 -42.22 23.01 -17.32
N GLN A 198 -42.23 22.08 -18.27
CA GLN A 198 -43.07 22.10 -19.46
C GLN A 198 -44.42 21.37 -19.27
N GLY A 199 -44.71 20.88 -18.06
CA GLY A 199 -45.93 20.11 -17.77
C GLY A 199 -45.86 18.62 -18.17
N LEU A 200 -44.68 18.11 -18.53
CA LEU A 200 -44.44 16.75 -19.04
C LEU A 200 -43.75 15.87 -17.97
N MET A 201 -44.44 15.58 -16.86
CA MET A 201 -43.82 14.89 -15.71
C MET A 201 -43.46 13.41 -15.95
N MET A 202 -44.08 12.74 -16.93
CA MET A 202 -43.85 11.31 -17.18
C MET A 202 -42.81 11.03 -18.27
N VAL A 203 -42.27 12.07 -18.91
CA VAL A 203 -41.31 11.92 -20.00
C VAL A 203 -39.90 11.71 -19.45
N LYS A 204 -39.26 10.61 -19.84
CA LYS A 204 -37.87 10.30 -19.51
C LYS A 204 -36.92 10.87 -20.59
N PRO A 205 -35.68 11.26 -20.23
CA PRO A 205 -34.68 11.65 -21.21
C PRO A 205 -34.33 10.48 -22.13
N CYS A 206 -34.08 10.76 -23.41
CA CYS A 206 -33.63 9.77 -24.37
C CYS A 206 -32.26 9.21 -23.97
N GLY A 207 -32.01 7.92 -24.19
CA GLY A 207 -30.73 7.29 -23.83
C GLY A 207 -29.51 7.96 -24.46
N GLY A 208 -29.59 8.34 -25.74
CA GLY A 208 -28.52 9.08 -26.43
C GLY A 208 -28.26 10.47 -25.83
N TYR A 209 -29.31 11.20 -25.47
CA TYR A 209 -29.18 12.51 -24.80
C TYR A 209 -28.58 12.35 -23.40
N CYS A 210 -28.99 11.32 -22.67
CA CYS A 210 -28.40 10.97 -21.37
C CYS A 210 -26.90 10.75 -21.48
N ASN A 211 -26.46 9.89 -22.41
CA ASN A 211 -25.04 9.60 -22.61
C ASN A 211 -24.21 10.86 -22.91
N VAL A 212 -24.70 11.75 -23.78
CA VAL A 212 -24.00 13.00 -24.11
C VAL A 212 -23.85 13.91 -22.88
N VAL A 213 -24.91 14.08 -22.10
CA VAL A 213 -24.87 14.91 -20.89
C VAL A 213 -23.94 14.30 -19.84
N MET A 214 -24.01 12.99 -19.63
CA MET A 214 -23.17 12.29 -18.66
C MET A 214 -21.69 12.37 -19.06
N GLN A 215 -21.34 12.14 -20.32
CA GLN A 215 -19.98 12.29 -20.82
C GLN A 215 -19.46 13.72 -20.65
N GLY A 216 -20.27 14.74 -20.98
CA GLY A 216 -19.88 16.13 -20.78
C GLY A 216 -19.69 16.53 -19.32
N CYS A 217 -20.34 15.84 -18.39
CA CYS A 217 -20.19 16.06 -16.95
C CYS A 217 -18.98 15.32 -16.34
N MET A 218 -18.50 14.24 -16.97
CA MET A 218 -17.40 13.39 -16.50
C MET A 218 -16.09 13.61 -17.28
N ALA A 219 -16.06 14.60 -18.19
CA ALA A 219 -14.89 14.98 -18.97
C ALA A 219 -13.95 15.89 -18.17
#